data_AF-A0A3R7CPK9-F1
#
_entry.id   AF-A0A3R7CPK9-F1
#
_cell.length_a   1.000
_cell.length_b   1.000
_cell.length_c   1.000
_cell.angle_alpha   90.00
_cell.angle_beta   90.00
_cell.angle_gamma   90.00
#
_symmetry.space_group_name_H-M   'P 1'
#
loop_
_entity.id
_entity.type
_entity.pdbx_description
1 polymer ?
#
loop_
_entity_poly.entity_id
_entity_poly.type
_entity_poly.pdbx_seq_one_letter_code
_entity_poly.pdbx_strand_id
1 'polypeptide(L)'
;MENLAVSMSTAVKTRYDPLPLASSLLGGGADDTEQQMAQRLVLRTGKQVFVSCNLPEDDMELGAYVERAILQRLRDVQFVP
;
A
#
# COMPACT_ATOMS: atom_id res chain seq x y z
N MET A 1 17.10 9.08 -16.96
CA MET A 1 16.18 9.85 -16.12
C MET A 1 15.44 8.83 -15.29
N GLU A 2 15.77 8.70 -14.00
CA GLU A 2 14.96 7.91 -13.08
C GLU A 2 13.64 8.66 -12.90
N ASN A 3 12.58 8.17 -13.53
CA ASN A 3 11.25 8.69 -13.28
C ASN A 3 10.78 8.14 -11.93
N LEU A 4 11.14 8.85 -10.86
CA LEU A 4 10.47 8.67 -9.57
C LEU A 4 9.05 9.23 -9.71
N ALA A 5 8.12 8.39 -10.15
CA ALA A 5 6.71 8.72 -10.06
C ALA A 5 6.37 8.85 -8.57
N VAL A 6 5.99 10.06 -8.15
CA VAL A 6 5.48 10.29 -6.80
C VAL A 6 4.00 9.98 -6.83
N SER A 7 3.62 8.80 -6.36
CA SER A 7 2.23 8.38 -6.23
C SER A 7 1.82 8.23 -4.77
N MET A 8 0.53 8.46 -4.50
CA MET A 8 -0.05 8.22 -3.18
C MET A 8 -1.45 7.67 -3.33
N SER A 9 -1.76 6.60 -2.59
CA SER A 9 -3.07 5.97 -2.54
C SER A 9 -3.53 5.74 -1.10
N THR A 10 -4.85 5.60 -0.93
CA THR A 10 -5.46 5.18 0.33
C THR A 10 -6.31 3.94 0.13
N ALA A 11 -6.40 3.12 1.17
CA ALA A 11 -7.35 2.02 1.23
C ALA A 11 -8.08 2.02 2.57
N VAL A 12 -9.34 1.60 2.54
CA VAL A 12 -10.19 1.41 3.72
C VAL A 12 -11.07 0.16 3.55
N LYS A 13 -11.16 -0.65 4.61
CA LYS A 13 -12.13 -1.75 4.65
C LYS A 13 -13.48 -1.19 5.09
N THR A 14 -14.51 -1.36 4.24
CA THR A 14 -15.88 -1.01 4.60
C THR A 14 -16.60 -2.20 5.22
N ARG A 15 -17.78 -1.95 5.81
CA ARG A 15 -18.64 -3.02 6.34
C ARG A 15 -19.48 -3.71 5.26
N TYR A 16 -19.54 -3.12 4.06
CA TYR A 16 -20.48 -3.52 3.02
C TYR A 16 -19.85 -4.38 1.92
N ASP A 17 -18.51 -4.37 1.83
CA ASP A 17 -17.76 -5.13 0.83
C ASP A 17 -16.63 -5.93 1.52
N PRO A 18 -16.46 -7.23 1.22
CA PRO A 18 -15.29 -7.98 1.67
C PRO A 18 -13.96 -7.42 1.12
N LEU A 19 -13.99 -6.74 -0.02
CA LEU A 19 -12.83 -6.12 -0.63
C LEU A 19 -12.61 -4.69 -0.09
N PRO A 20 -11.35 -4.30 0.19
CA PRO A 20 -11.01 -2.93 0.51
C PRO A 20 -11.34 -1.97 -0.64
N LEU A 21 -12.00 -0.86 -0.32
CA LEU A 21 -12.05 0.27 -1.23
C LEU A 21 -10.69 0.96 -1.24
N ALA A 22 -10.19 1.28 -2.42
CA ALA A 22 -8.95 2.03 -2.59
C ALA A 22 -9.12 3.15 -3.63
N SER A 23 -8.32 4.19 -3.49
CA SER A 23 -8.30 5.33 -4.40
C SER A 23 -6.90 5.92 -4.43
N SER A 24 -6.42 6.26 -5.64
CA SER A 24 -5.32 7.20 -5.80
C SER A 24 -5.71 8.58 -5.28
N LEU A 25 -4.76 9.24 -4.63
CA LEU A 25 -4.88 10.56 -4.03
C LEU A 25 -3.98 11.59 -4.73
N LEU A 26 -2.78 11.20 -5.14
CA LEU A 26 -1.79 12.11 -5.74
C LEU A 26 -1.08 11.42 -6.89
N GLY A 27 -1.54 11.66 -8.12
CA GLY A 27 -0.94 11.05 -9.30
C GLY A 27 -1.05 9.52 -9.29
N GLY A 28 -0.97 8.91 -10.47
CA GLY A 28 -1.06 7.47 -10.62
C GLY A 28 -2.28 6.99 -11.40
N GLY A 29 -2.11 5.85 -12.05
CA GLY A 29 -3.16 5.12 -12.73
C GLY A 29 -3.97 4.25 -11.76
N ALA A 30 -5.01 3.62 -12.30
CA ALA A 30 -5.61 2.49 -11.60
C ALA A 30 -4.62 1.32 -11.60
N ASP A 31 -4.52 0.61 -10.47
CA ASP A 31 -3.67 -0.58 -10.24
C ASP A 31 -2.18 -0.35 -9.99
N ASP A 32 -1.78 0.88 -9.68
CA ASP A 32 -0.41 1.20 -9.29
C ASP A 32 0.01 0.49 -7.99
N THR A 33 1.33 0.26 -7.86
CA THR A 33 1.95 -0.53 -6.77
C THR A 33 1.51 -0.06 -5.38
N GLU A 34 1.40 1.25 -5.15
CA GLU A 34 0.99 1.82 -3.87
C GLU A 34 -0.49 1.59 -3.56
N GLN A 35 -1.36 1.57 -4.57
CA GLN A 35 -2.78 1.26 -4.38
C GLN A 35 -2.95 -0.20 -3.95
N GLN A 36 -2.28 -1.12 -4.62
CA GLN A 36 -2.32 -2.54 -4.26
C GLN A 36 -1.71 -2.79 -2.88
N MET A 37 -0.60 -2.12 -2.57
CA MET A 37 0.04 -2.19 -1.25
C MET A 37 -0.91 -1.68 -0.15
N ALA A 38 -1.59 -0.55 -0.38
CA ALA A 38 -2.57 -0.01 0.56
C ALA A 38 -3.71 -1.02 0.84
N GLN A 39 -4.26 -1.65 -0.21
CA GLN A 39 -5.33 -2.65 -0.07
C GLN A 39 -4.88 -3.84 0.80
N ARG A 40 -3.69 -4.39 0.53
CA ARG A 40 -3.15 -5.54 1.28
C ARG A 40 -2.86 -5.17 2.74
N LEU A 41 -2.26 -4.01 2.99
CA LEU A 41 -1.97 -3.53 4.34
C LEU A 41 -3.26 -3.26 5.15
N VAL A 42 -4.32 -2.74 4.53
CA VAL A 42 -5.63 -2.57 5.19
C VAL A 42 -6.16 -3.91 5.72
N LEU A 43 -6.05 -4.98 4.92
CA LEU A 43 -6.55 -6.29 5.30
C LEU A 43 -5.77 -6.91 6.45
N ARG A 44 -4.48 -6.58 6.57
CA ARG A 44 -3.61 -7.05 7.65
C ARG A 44 -3.82 -6.24 8.92
N THR A 45 -3.93 -4.92 8.82
CA THR A 45 -3.99 -4.02 9.98
C THR A 45 -5.40 -3.82 10.53
N GLY A 46 -6.44 -4.01 9.70
CA GLY A 46 -7.83 -3.71 10.05
C GLY A 46 -8.12 -2.21 10.22
N LYS A 47 -7.21 -1.33 9.79
CA LYS A 47 -7.32 0.14 9.88
C LYS A 47 -7.18 0.76 8.50
N GLN A 48 -7.66 1.98 8.31
CA GLN A 48 -7.39 2.73 7.08
C GLN A 48 -5.88 2.92 6.90
N VAL A 49 -5.39 2.73 5.68
CA VAL A 49 -3.96 2.84 5.34
C VAL A 49 -3.78 3.85 4.21
N PHE A 50 -2.74 4.67 4.35
CA PHE A 50 -2.25 5.56 3.30
C PHE A 50 -0.85 5.09 2.90
N VAL A 51 -0.60 4.96 1.61
CA VAL A 51 0.70 4.57 1.07
C VAL A 51 1.14 5.65 0.09
N SER A 52 2.29 6.25 0.35
CA SER A 52 3.04 7.00 -0.64
C SER A 52 4.26 6.17 -1.00
N CYS A 53 4.45 5.90 -2.27
CA CYS A 53 5.50 5.03 -2.76
C CYS A 53 6.37 5.80 -3.75
N ASN A 54 7.67 5.79 -3.48
CA ASN A 54 8.70 6.41 -4.32
C ASN A 54 9.74 5.35 -4.68
N LEU A 55 9.28 4.20 -5.18
CA LEU A 55 10.13 3.10 -5.60
C LEU A 55 10.21 3.07 -7.14
N PRO A 56 11.30 2.55 -7.71
CA PRO A 56 11.38 2.24 -9.13
C PRO A 56 10.25 1.27 -9.54
N GLU A 57 9.51 1.61 -10.59
CA GLU A 57 8.36 0.80 -11.07
C GLU A 57 8.79 -0.52 -11.74
N ASP A 58 10.04 -0.59 -12.20
CA ASP A 58 10.62 -1.75 -12.89
C ASP A 58 11.06 -2.87 -11.94
N ASP A 59 11.12 -2.61 -10.64
CA ASP A 59 11.52 -3.59 -9.61
C ASP A 59 10.34 -4.03 -8.72
N MET A 60 9.56 -4.97 -9.25
CA MET A 60 8.45 -5.58 -8.50
C MET A 60 8.91 -6.35 -7.26
N GLU A 61 10.12 -6.92 -7.29
CA GLU A 61 10.67 -7.69 -6.15
C GLU A 61 10.96 -6.77 -4.97
N LEU A 62 11.50 -5.58 -5.23
CA LEU A 62 11.71 -4.54 -4.24
C LEU A 62 10.39 -4.11 -3.59
N GLY A 63 9.34 -3.88 -4.38
CA GLY A 63 8.02 -3.55 -3.86
C GLY A 63 7.48 -4.61 -2.89
N ALA A 64 7.60 -5.89 -3.25
CA ALA A 64 7.20 -7.00 -2.40
C ALA A 64 8.06 -7.13 -1.13
N TYR A 65 9.38 -6.88 -1.24
CA TYR A 65 10.29 -6.88 -0.10
C TYR A 65 9.94 -5.76 0.90
N VAL A 66 9.70 -4.55 0.40
CA VAL A 66 9.31 -3.39 1.21
C VAL A 66 8.01 -3.67 1.96
N GLU A 67 7.00 -4.21 1.28
CA GLU A 67 5.73 -4.55 1.94
C GLU A 67 5.91 -5.59 3.06
N ARG A 68 6.74 -6.62 2.85
CA ARG A 68 7.07 -7.62 3.88
C ARG A 68 7.79 -6.98 5.07
N ALA A 69 8.75 -6.09 4.82
CA ALA A 69 9.47 -5.38 5.87
C ALA A 69 8.55 -4.47 6.71
N ILE A 70 7.63 -3.77 6.06
CA ILE A 70 6.58 -2.97 6.74
C ILE A 70 5.76 -3.87 7.66
N LEU A 71 5.24 -5.00 7.15
CA LEU A 71 4.42 -5.92 7.95
C LEU A 71 5.19 -6.52 9.12
N GLN A 72 6.46 -6.85 8.94
CA GLN A 72 7.32 -7.31 10.05
C GLN A 72 7.44 -6.22 11.11
N ARG A 73 7.77 -4.99 10.70
CA ARG A 73 7.90 -3.86 11.63
C ARG A 73 6.60 -3.58 12.39
N LEU A 74 5.45 -3.64 11.73
CA LEU A 74 4.14 -3.43 12.35
C LEU A 74 3.80 -4.52 13.37
N ARG A 75 4.26 -5.77 13.18
CA ARG A 75 4.14 -6.83 14.20
C ARG A 75 5.05 -6.57 15.39
N ASP A 76 6.30 -6.16 15.14
CA ASP A 76 7.27 -5.89 16.21
C ASP A 76 6.79 -4.80 17.17
N VAL A 77 6.08 -3.79 16.63
CA VAL A 77 5.48 -2.71 17.44
C VAL A 77 4.05 -3.01 17.90
N GLN A 78 3.56 -4.25 17.73
CA GLN A 78 2.22 -4.69 18.14
C GLN A 78 1.08 -3.83 17.57
N PHE A 79 1.26 -3.32 16.35
CA PHE A 79 0.23 -2.53 15.65
C PHE A 79 -0.76 -3.39 14.87
N VAL A 80 -0.32 -4.58 14.47
CA VAL A 80 -1.17 -5.61 13.86
C VAL A 80 -1.75 -6.48 14.98
N PRO A 81 -3.06 -6.79 14.95
CA PRO A 81 -3.68 -7.71 15.91
C PRO A 81 -3.16 -9.15 15.80
#